data_AF-A0A2E5J5G4-F1
#
_entry.id   AF-A0A2E5J5G4-F1
#
_cell.length_a   1.000
_cell.length_b   1.000
_cell.length_c   1.000
_cell.angle_alpha   90.00
_cell.angle_beta   90.00
_cell.angle_gamma   90.00
#
_symmetry.space_group_name_H-M   'P 1'
#
loop_
_entity.id
_entity.type
_entity.pdbx_description
1 polymer ?
#
loop_
_entity_poly.entity_id
_entity_poly.type
_entity_poly.pdbx_seq_one_letter_code
_entity_poly.pdbx_strand_id
1 'polypeptide(L)'
;MGYSIPVISRETSLKIISICLLCVVLGTIILLRDSLPNIETVGYVGVFVLSLVGSASVLLPIPGTAAICIGPGVLNLDPILVAIIGSVAEVIGESSSYIIGYSGRGFVNKSKFYEGIQEKMKSKGGLFIFIMCCIPNPLFDLVGIAAGSLKFPFRQFLLFVWLGKLVKGVTVAYACFYGFDWALGFFGEATH
;
A
#
# COMPACT_ATOMS: atom_id res chain seq x y z
N MET A 1 33.74 -24.58 17.69
CA MET A 1 32.34 -24.28 17.32
C MET A 1 32.23 -22.77 17.13
N GLY A 2 32.42 -22.28 15.91
CA GLY A 2 32.24 -20.86 15.60
C GLY A 2 30.76 -20.58 15.35
N TYR A 3 30.13 -19.77 16.19
CA TYR A 3 28.83 -19.20 15.89
C TYR A 3 29.02 -18.20 14.75
N SER A 4 28.73 -18.62 13.52
CA SER A 4 28.58 -17.71 12.39
C SER A 4 27.37 -16.83 12.68
N ILE A 5 27.61 -15.60 13.14
CA ILE A 5 26.56 -14.58 13.26
C ILE A 5 25.94 -14.46 11.86
N PRO A 6 24.64 -14.75 11.68
CA PRO A 6 24.02 -14.60 10.37
C PRO A 6 24.14 -13.12 10.01
N VAL A 7 24.91 -12.82 8.95
CA VAL A 7 24.98 -11.47 8.40
C VAL A 7 23.58 -11.16 7.89
N ILE A 8 22.81 -10.41 8.69
CA ILE A 8 21.44 -10.03 8.36
C ILE A 8 21.55 -9.20 7.07
N SER A 9 21.00 -9.74 5.98
CA SER A 9 21.00 -9.02 4.71
C SER A 9 20.26 -7.69 4.90
N ARG A 10 20.69 -6.65 4.21
CA ARG A 10 20.08 -5.31 4.29
C ARG A 10 18.55 -5.35 4.08
N GLU A 11 18.08 -6.30 3.27
CA GLU A 11 16.65 -6.53 3.04
C GLU A 11 15.93 -7.14 4.25
N THR A 12 16.56 -8.08 4.95
CA THR A 12 16.00 -8.66 6.19
C THR A 12 15.95 -7.63 7.31
N SER A 13 16.98 -6.77 7.42
CA SER A 13 16.97 -5.66 8.40
C SER A 13 15.87 -4.65 8.11
N LEU A 14 15.66 -4.26 6.85
CA LEU A 14 14.58 -3.34 6.47
C LEU A 14 13.21 -3.93 6.75
N LYS A 15 13.00 -5.23 6.48
CA LYS A 15 11.76 -5.94 6.80
C LYS A 15 11.48 -5.97 8.31
N ILE A 16 12.49 -6.28 9.10
CA ILE A 16 12.38 -6.27 10.58
C ILE A 16 12.06 -4.87 11.08
N ILE A 17 12.70 -3.84 10.52
CA ILE A 17 12.43 -2.44 10.87
C ILE A 17 10.99 -2.05 10.51
N SER A 18 10.50 -2.37 9.32
CA SER A 18 9.11 -2.07 8.92
C SER A 18 8.08 -2.79 9.79
N ILE A 19 8.34 -4.06 10.15
CA ILE A 19 7.47 -4.83 11.05
C ILE A 19 7.53 -4.26 12.48
N CYS A 20 8.71 -3.93 13.00
CA CYS A 20 8.86 -3.29 14.30
C CYS A 20 8.16 -1.92 14.33
N LEU A 21 8.32 -1.11 13.28
CA LEU A 21 7.68 0.20 13.18
C LEU A 21 6.15 0.06 13.16
N LEU A 22 5.63 -0.91 12.41
CA LEU A 22 4.21 -1.24 12.40
C LEU A 22 3.72 -1.66 13.79
N CYS A 23 4.41 -2.60 14.44
CA CYS A 23 4.05 -3.07 15.78
C CYS A 23 4.13 -1.96 16.83
N VAL A 24 5.11 -1.06 16.74
CA VAL A 24 5.26 0.09 17.63
C VAL A 24 4.13 1.09 17.40
N VAL A 25 3.78 1.40 16.16
CA VAL A 25 2.69 2.35 15.87
C VAL A 25 1.34 1.76 16.29
N LEU A 26 1.07 0.49 15.98
CA LEU A 26 -0.14 -0.21 16.44
C LEU A 26 -0.18 -0.30 17.96
N GLY A 27 0.94 -0.65 18.61
CA GLY A 27 1.07 -0.69 20.06
C GLY A 27 0.81 0.68 20.68
N THR A 28 1.36 1.74 20.10
CA THR A 28 1.16 3.12 20.58
C THR A 28 -0.30 3.55 20.42
N ILE A 29 -0.95 3.21 19.30
CA ILE A 29 -2.37 3.47 19.06
C ILE A 29 -3.25 2.73 20.09
N ILE A 30 -2.93 1.47 20.39
CA ILE A 30 -3.67 0.68 21.38
C ILE A 30 -3.46 1.21 22.80
N LEU A 31 -2.22 1.60 23.15
CA LEU A 31 -1.88 2.10 24.49
C LEU A 31 -2.44 3.51 24.76
N LEU A 32 -2.58 4.34 23.73
CA LEU A 32 -3.16 5.68 23.85
C LEU A 32 -4.68 5.71 23.58
N ARG A 33 -5.32 4.56 23.37
CA ARG A 33 -6.74 4.45 22.99
C ARG A 33 -7.68 5.24 23.90
N ASP A 34 -7.43 5.23 25.21
CA ASP A 34 -8.28 5.89 26.21
C ASP A 34 -8.03 7.41 26.35
N SER A 35 -6.91 7.90 25.80
CA SER A 35 -6.52 9.32 25.82
C SER A 35 -6.75 10.01 24.46
N LEU A 36 -7.24 9.28 23.46
CA LEU A 36 -7.43 9.80 22.10
C LEU A 36 -8.80 10.48 21.96
N PRO A 37 -8.86 11.69 21.40
CA PRO A 37 -10.04 12.55 21.50
C PRO A 37 -11.23 12.11 20.62
N ASN A 38 -11.07 11.14 19.72
CA ASN A 38 -12.17 10.55 18.96
C ASN A 38 -11.78 9.23 18.26
N ILE A 39 -12.64 8.21 18.27
CA ILE A 39 -12.35 6.88 17.72
C ILE A 39 -12.15 6.90 16.19
N GLU A 40 -12.83 7.82 15.51
CA GLU A 40 -12.71 8.02 14.07
C GLU A 40 -11.31 8.49 13.67
N THR A 41 -10.76 9.47 14.40
CA THR A 41 -9.40 9.99 14.16
C THR A 41 -8.37 8.87 14.26
N VAL A 42 -8.53 7.98 15.25
CA VAL A 42 -7.66 6.82 15.42
C VAL A 42 -7.79 5.85 14.24
N GLY A 43 -9.03 5.64 13.77
CA GLY A 43 -9.30 4.83 12.58
C GLY A 43 -8.58 5.36 11.33
N TYR A 44 -8.69 6.66 11.04
CA TYR A 44 -8.02 7.29 9.90
C TYR A 44 -6.49 7.22 9.98
N VAL A 45 -5.92 7.44 11.16
CA VAL A 45 -4.47 7.30 11.39
C VAL A 45 -4.04 5.83 11.19
N GLY A 46 -4.82 4.88 11.69
CA GLY A 46 -4.58 3.45 11.49
C GLY A 46 -4.58 3.07 10.00
N VAL A 47 -5.57 3.56 9.23
CA VAL A 47 -5.64 3.38 7.77
C VAL A 47 -4.39 3.92 7.09
N PHE A 48 -3.96 5.14 7.44
CA PHE A 48 -2.77 5.76 6.87
C PHE A 48 -1.52 4.90 7.12
N VAL A 49 -1.29 4.50 8.37
CA VAL A 49 -0.09 3.73 8.75
C VAL A 49 -0.08 2.35 8.09
N LEU A 50 -1.20 1.62 8.14
CA LEU A 50 -1.31 0.29 7.54
C LEU A 50 -1.15 0.33 6.02
N SER A 51 -1.71 1.36 5.37
CA SER A 51 -1.56 1.58 3.93
C SER A 51 -0.12 1.93 3.55
N LEU A 52 0.54 2.78 4.33
CA LEU A 52 1.93 3.17 4.13
C LEU A 52 2.87 1.96 4.25
N VAL A 53 2.72 1.19 5.34
CA VAL A 53 3.55 0.01 5.59
C VAL A 53 3.26 -1.10 4.58
N GLY A 54 1.98 -1.32 4.26
CA GLY A 54 1.55 -2.30 3.26
C GLY A 54 2.12 -1.99 1.87
N SER A 55 2.15 -0.72 1.46
CA SER A 55 2.72 -0.33 0.17
C SER A 55 4.25 -0.28 0.15
N ALA A 56 4.91 -0.26 1.32
CA ALA A 56 6.36 -0.35 1.42
C ALA A 56 6.88 -1.80 1.43
N SER A 57 5.98 -2.79 1.52
CA SER A 57 6.33 -4.19 1.76
C SER A 57 5.73 -5.13 0.71
N VAL A 58 6.54 -5.60 -0.26
CA VAL A 58 6.15 -6.64 -1.24
C VAL A 58 5.59 -7.92 -0.58
N LEU A 59 6.05 -8.24 0.63
CA LEU A 59 5.73 -9.49 1.33
C LEU A 59 4.41 -9.46 2.12
N LEU A 60 3.88 -8.28 2.42
CA LEU A 60 2.58 -8.12 3.06
C LEU A 60 1.76 -7.13 2.21
N PRO A 61 1.24 -7.55 1.05
CA PRO A 61 0.38 -6.70 0.22
C PRO A 61 -1.04 -6.53 0.79
N ILE A 62 -1.40 -7.33 1.79
CA ILE A 62 -2.73 -7.39 2.44
C ILE A 62 -3.03 -6.25 3.44
N PRO A 63 -2.09 -5.69 4.24
CA PRO A 63 -2.40 -4.72 5.29
C PRO A 63 -3.06 -3.44 4.78
N GLY A 64 -2.59 -2.87 3.66
CA GLY A 64 -3.10 -1.60 3.16
C GLY A 64 -4.51 -1.70 2.58
N THR A 65 -4.74 -2.69 1.73
CA THR A 65 -6.08 -2.95 1.17
C THR A 65 -7.06 -3.43 2.23
N ALA A 66 -6.62 -4.24 3.20
CA ALA A 66 -7.45 -4.62 4.34
C ALA A 66 -7.84 -3.42 5.20
N ALA A 67 -6.92 -2.48 5.44
CA ALA A 67 -7.24 -1.27 6.19
C ALA A 67 -8.31 -0.41 5.48
N ILE A 68 -8.20 -0.26 4.16
CA ILE A 68 -9.20 0.45 3.33
C ILE A 68 -10.55 -0.27 3.35
N CYS A 69 -10.57 -1.60 3.46
CA CYS A 69 -11.79 -2.40 3.54
C CYS A 69 -12.46 -2.37 4.93
N ILE A 70 -11.68 -2.52 6.00
CA ILE A 70 -12.17 -2.61 7.39
C ILE A 70 -12.62 -1.25 7.91
N GLY A 71 -11.95 -0.16 7.50
CA GLY A 71 -12.26 1.19 7.97
C GLY A 71 -13.74 1.56 7.80
N PRO A 72 -14.31 1.48 6.59
CA PRO A 72 -15.71 1.81 6.35
C PRO A 72 -16.68 0.78 6.94
N GLY A 73 -16.42 -0.51 6.75
CA GLY A 73 -17.38 -1.57 7.11
C GLY A 73 -17.41 -1.96 8.59
N VAL A 74 -16.34 -1.69 9.35
CA VAL A 74 -16.23 -2.10 10.77
C VAL A 74 -16.09 -0.89 11.70
N LEU A 75 -15.38 0.15 11.26
CA LEU A 75 -15.13 1.35 12.07
C LEU A 75 -16.07 2.52 11.71
N ASN A 76 -17.01 2.32 10.77
CA ASN A 76 -17.95 3.34 10.28
C ASN A 76 -17.26 4.64 9.80
N LEU A 77 -16.05 4.53 9.27
CA LEU A 77 -15.34 5.67 8.69
C LEU A 77 -15.91 6.03 7.32
N ASP A 78 -15.80 7.31 6.93
CA ASP A 78 -16.23 7.75 5.60
C ASP A 78 -15.44 7.02 4.50
N PRO A 79 -16.10 6.28 3.58
CA PRO A 79 -15.42 5.47 2.56
C PRO A 79 -14.50 6.30 1.64
N ILE A 80 -14.91 7.53 1.32
CA ILE A 80 -14.15 8.41 0.42
C ILE A 80 -12.91 8.92 1.14
N LEU A 81 -13.05 9.35 2.40
CA LEU A 81 -11.94 9.84 3.21
C LEU A 81 -10.91 8.73 3.46
N VAL A 82 -11.36 7.51 3.78
CA VAL A 82 -10.50 6.32 3.91
C VAL A 82 -9.73 6.07 2.61
N ALA A 83 -10.40 6.11 1.44
CA ALA A 83 -9.75 5.90 0.16
C ALA A 83 -8.71 6.98 -0.17
N ILE A 84 -9.00 8.26 0.13
CA ILE A 84 -8.06 9.36 -0.06
C ILE A 84 -6.84 9.19 0.86
N ILE A 85 -7.05 8.96 2.15
CA ILE A 85 -5.98 8.81 3.13
C ILE A 85 -5.10 7.60 2.81
N GLY A 86 -5.74 6.45 2.52
CA GLY A 86 -5.06 5.22 2.13
C GLY A 86 -4.25 5.40 0.84
N SER A 87 -4.82 6.00 -0.20
CA SER A 87 -4.11 6.21 -1.47
C SER A 87 -2.94 7.16 -1.35
N VAL A 88 -3.03 8.21 -0.53
CA VAL A 88 -1.90 9.11 -0.23
C VAL A 88 -0.78 8.35 0.49
N ALA A 89 -1.13 7.56 1.50
CA ALA A 89 -0.18 6.73 2.21
C ALA A 89 0.53 5.72 1.29
N GLU A 90 -0.22 5.03 0.43
CA GLU A 90 0.34 4.10 -0.54
C GLU A 90 1.32 4.80 -1.49
N VAL A 91 0.96 5.97 -2.03
CA VAL A 91 1.85 6.76 -2.91
C VAL A 91 3.17 7.13 -2.23
N ILE A 92 3.13 7.49 -0.94
CA ILE A 92 4.35 7.77 -0.17
C ILE A 92 5.21 6.51 -0.07
N GLY A 93 4.61 5.35 0.21
CA GLY A 93 5.33 4.07 0.24
C GLY A 93 6.00 3.75 -1.09
N GLU A 94 5.24 3.87 -2.19
CA GLU A 94 5.69 3.61 -3.57
C GLU A 94 6.77 4.58 -4.06
N SER A 95 6.87 5.79 -3.48
CA SER A 95 7.95 6.70 -3.83
C SER A 95 9.33 6.10 -3.58
N SER A 96 9.44 5.16 -2.63
CA SER A 96 10.67 4.43 -2.32
C SER A 96 11.16 3.61 -3.52
N SER A 97 10.26 2.91 -4.21
CA SER A 97 10.60 2.07 -5.36
C SER A 97 11.08 2.93 -6.54
N TYR A 98 10.44 4.09 -6.75
CA TYR A 98 10.91 5.10 -7.71
C TYR A 98 12.33 5.58 -7.39
N ILE A 99 12.62 5.95 -6.13
CA ILE A 99 13.94 6.44 -5.72
C ILE A 99 15.01 5.36 -5.92
N ILE A 100 14.71 4.11 -5.59
CA ILE A 100 15.61 2.97 -5.83
C ILE A 100 15.95 2.87 -7.32
N GLY A 101 14.94 2.91 -8.19
CA GLY A 101 15.13 2.93 -9.64
C GLY A 101 15.96 4.12 -10.14
N TYR A 102 15.66 5.32 -9.64
CA TYR A 102 16.34 6.55 -10.02
C TYR A 102 17.83 6.55 -9.61
N SER A 103 18.14 5.95 -8.46
CA SER A 103 19.52 5.84 -7.96
C SER A 103 20.38 4.82 -8.72
N GLY A 104 19.79 4.01 -9.59
CA GLY A 104 20.46 2.91 -10.29
C GLY A 104 20.85 1.74 -9.37
N ARG A 105 20.41 1.73 -8.10
CA ARG A 105 20.73 0.69 -7.11
C ARG A 105 19.70 -0.43 -7.02
N GLY A 106 18.70 -0.46 -7.89
CA GLY A 106 17.70 -1.53 -7.93
C GLY A 106 18.31 -2.85 -8.38
N PHE A 107 18.08 -3.91 -7.61
CA PHE A 107 18.37 -5.29 -8.02
C PHE A 107 17.41 -5.65 -9.15
N VAL A 108 17.76 -5.29 -10.38
CA VAL A 108 16.93 -5.54 -11.56
C VAL A 108 17.53 -6.71 -12.32
N ASN A 109 16.88 -7.86 -12.20
CA ASN A 109 17.13 -8.97 -13.11
C ASN A 109 16.78 -8.47 -14.52
N LYS A 110 17.70 -8.64 -15.50
CA LYS A 110 17.45 -8.40 -16.93
C LYS A 110 16.49 -9.44 -17.50
N SER A 111 15.30 -9.51 -16.92
CA SER A 111 14.22 -10.39 -17.37
C SER A 111 13.48 -9.71 -18.51
N LYS A 112 13.09 -10.50 -19.51
CA LYS A 112 12.21 -10.07 -20.61
C LYS A 112 10.93 -9.38 -20.11
N PHE A 113 10.46 -9.76 -18.91
CA PHE A 113 9.31 -9.10 -18.29
C PHE A 113 9.60 -7.64 -17.91
N TYR A 114 10.76 -7.37 -17.32
CA TYR A 114 11.15 -6.01 -16.91
C TYR A 114 11.39 -5.12 -18.13
N GLU A 115 12.03 -5.65 -19.17
CA GLU A 115 12.21 -4.95 -20.45
C GLU A 115 10.85 -4.58 -21.07
N GLY A 116 9.88 -5.52 -21.06
CA GLY A 116 8.53 -5.26 -21.53
C GLY A 116 7.77 -4.19 -20.74
N ILE A 117 8.00 -4.08 -19.41
CA ILE A 117 7.49 -2.98 -18.59
C ILE A 117 8.09 -1.65 -19.06
N GLN A 118 9.41 -1.59 -19.25
CA GLN A 118 10.09 -0.37 -19.69
C GLN A 118 9.63 0.07 -21.09
N GLU A 119 9.47 -0.84 -22.04
CA GLU A 119 8.98 -0.52 -23.39
C GLU A 119 7.54 0.00 -23.38
N LYS A 120 6.65 -0.65 -22.63
CA LYS A 120 5.26 -0.19 -22.47
C LYS A 120 5.19 1.16 -21.77
N MET A 121 6.08 1.42 -20.80
CA MET A 121 6.15 2.70 -20.12
C MET A 121 6.73 3.80 -21.02
N LYS A 122 7.73 3.51 -21.85
CA LYS A 122 8.25 4.48 -22.84
C LYS A 122 7.20 4.87 -23.87
N SER A 123 6.37 3.92 -24.30
CA SER A 123 5.34 4.16 -25.31
C SER A 123 4.06 4.81 -24.76
N LYS A 124 3.58 4.37 -23.59
CA LYS A 124 2.30 4.82 -23.00
C LYS A 124 2.45 5.80 -21.83
N GLY A 125 3.66 6.00 -21.32
CA GLY A 125 3.97 6.94 -20.23
C GLY A 125 3.11 6.70 -18.98
N GLY A 126 2.54 7.80 -18.47
CA GLY A 126 1.73 7.82 -17.27
C GLY A 126 0.46 6.95 -17.31
N LEU A 127 -0.11 6.73 -18.50
CA LEU A 127 -1.31 5.88 -18.64
C LEU A 127 -1.02 4.43 -18.27
N PHE A 128 0.17 3.93 -18.61
CA PHE A 128 0.58 2.58 -18.22
C PHE A 128 0.73 2.45 -16.70
N ILE A 129 1.31 3.47 -16.06
CA ILE A 129 1.48 3.54 -14.61
C ILE A 129 0.11 3.52 -13.92
N PHE A 130 -0.82 4.36 -14.38
CA PHE A 130 -2.19 4.42 -13.87
C PHE A 130 -2.89 3.05 -13.95
N ILE A 131 -2.91 2.42 -15.12
CA ILE A 131 -3.56 1.11 -15.32
C ILE A 131 -2.94 0.04 -14.41
N MET A 132 -1.61 0.01 -14.30
CA MET A 132 -0.92 -0.96 -13.46
C MET A 132 -1.17 -0.75 -11.96
N CYS A 133 -1.47 0.48 -11.53
CA CYS A 133 -1.81 0.80 -10.15
C CYS A 133 -3.27 0.52 -9.80
N CYS A 134 -4.19 0.68 -10.76
CA CYS A 134 -5.62 0.40 -10.57
C CYS A 134 -5.87 -1.09 -10.29
N ILE A 135 -5.11 -1.96 -10.94
CA ILE A 135 -5.26 -3.41 -10.78
C ILE A 135 -4.47 -3.84 -9.53
N PRO A 136 -5.06 -4.63 -8.60
CA PRO A 136 -4.32 -5.18 -7.49
C PRO A 136 -3.25 -6.14 -8.02
N ASN A 137 -2.03 -5.62 -8.17
CA ASN A 137 -0.89 -6.34 -8.71
C ASN A 137 0.26 -6.30 -7.69
N PRO A 138 0.75 -7.46 -7.21
CA PRO A 138 1.87 -7.53 -6.27
C PRO A 138 3.20 -7.05 -6.86
N LEU A 139 3.25 -6.77 -8.17
CA LEU A 139 4.46 -6.39 -8.90
C LEU A 139 4.54 -4.89 -9.21
N PHE A 140 3.70 -4.05 -8.59
CA PHE A 140 3.74 -2.60 -8.87
C PHE A 140 5.09 -1.96 -8.50
N ASP A 141 5.79 -2.47 -7.49
CA ASP A 141 7.15 -2.04 -7.13
C ASP A 141 8.13 -2.07 -8.32
N LEU A 142 8.00 -3.06 -9.23
CA LEU A 142 8.81 -3.14 -10.45
C LEU A 142 8.50 -2.00 -11.42
N VAL A 143 7.23 -1.58 -11.48
CA VAL A 143 6.79 -0.43 -12.28
C VAL A 143 7.37 0.86 -11.69
N GLY A 144 7.37 1.01 -10.36
CA GLY A 144 8.00 2.14 -9.69
C GLY A 144 9.51 2.21 -9.94
N ILE A 145 10.23 1.09 -9.77
CA ILE A 145 11.67 1.00 -10.09
C ILE A 145 11.92 1.31 -11.58
N ALA A 146 11.10 0.77 -12.49
CA ALA A 146 11.21 1.05 -13.92
C ALA A 146 11.03 2.55 -14.21
N ALA A 147 10.00 3.20 -13.63
CA ALA A 147 9.76 4.63 -13.77
C ALA A 147 10.94 5.47 -13.29
N GLY A 148 11.52 5.13 -12.14
CA GLY A 148 12.72 5.75 -11.62
C GLY A 148 13.92 5.59 -12.54
N SER A 149 14.15 4.37 -13.03
CA SER A 149 15.28 4.05 -13.93
C SER A 149 15.21 4.79 -15.27
N LEU A 150 13.99 5.06 -15.75
CA LEU A 150 13.72 5.83 -16.95
C LEU A 150 13.68 7.34 -16.71
N LYS A 151 13.88 7.79 -15.46
CA LYS A 151 13.79 9.19 -15.02
C LYS A 151 12.47 9.84 -15.40
N PHE A 152 11.38 9.08 -15.31
CA PHE A 152 10.03 9.59 -15.57
C PHE A 152 9.71 10.74 -14.60
N PRO A 153 9.08 11.86 -15.02
CA PRO A 153 8.91 13.02 -14.13
C PRO A 153 8.21 12.66 -12.82
N PHE A 154 8.90 12.86 -11.68
CA PHE A 154 8.44 12.41 -10.37
C PHE A 154 7.03 12.91 -10.00
N ARG A 155 6.71 14.17 -10.30
CA ARG A 155 5.37 14.74 -10.06
C ARG A 155 4.28 14.04 -10.86
N GLN A 156 4.57 13.69 -12.12
CA GLN A 156 3.63 12.95 -12.96
C GLN A 156 3.47 11.52 -12.44
N PHE A 157 4.57 10.87 -12.04
CA PHE A 157 4.54 9.55 -11.42
C PHE A 157 3.58 9.55 -10.21
N LEU A 158 3.80 10.45 -9.25
CA LEU A 158 2.94 10.55 -8.06
C LEU A 158 1.48 10.77 -8.42
N LEU A 159 1.17 11.64 -9.38
CA LEU A 159 -0.20 11.90 -9.81
C LEU A 159 -0.86 10.65 -10.41
N PHE A 160 -0.21 9.96 -11.33
CA PHE A 160 -0.79 8.76 -11.97
C PHE A 160 -0.93 7.59 -10.99
N VAL A 161 0.03 7.41 -10.09
CA VAL A 161 -0.04 6.41 -9.00
C VAL A 161 -1.19 6.75 -8.06
N TRP A 162 -1.28 8.00 -7.60
CA TRP A 162 -2.32 8.44 -6.69
C TRP A 162 -3.72 8.27 -7.28
N LEU A 163 -3.93 8.70 -8.52
CA LEU A 163 -5.22 8.52 -9.20
C LEU A 163 -5.58 7.05 -9.32
N GLY A 164 -4.63 6.18 -9.67
CA GLY A 164 -4.90 4.75 -9.81
C GLY A 164 -5.21 4.08 -8.46
N LYS A 165 -4.44 4.41 -7.43
CA LYS A 165 -4.62 3.91 -6.06
C LYS A 165 -5.91 4.46 -5.44
N LEU A 166 -6.32 5.68 -5.79
CA LEU A 166 -7.59 6.26 -5.37
C LEU A 166 -8.78 5.52 -6.01
N VAL A 167 -8.76 5.26 -7.32
CA VAL A 167 -9.80 4.47 -7.98
C VAL A 167 -9.92 3.07 -7.36
N LYS A 168 -8.78 2.39 -7.15
CA LYS A 168 -8.73 1.11 -6.44
C LYS A 168 -9.29 1.24 -5.02
N GLY A 169 -8.86 2.26 -4.28
CA GLY A 169 -9.25 2.49 -2.89
C GLY A 169 -10.74 2.75 -2.73
N VAL A 170 -11.33 3.60 -3.58
CA VAL A 170 -12.77 3.86 -3.60
C VAL A 170 -13.54 2.57 -3.93
N THR A 171 -13.08 1.83 -4.94
CA THR A 171 -13.72 0.55 -5.32
C THR A 171 -13.73 -0.43 -4.16
N VAL A 172 -12.61 -0.60 -3.47
CA VAL A 172 -12.49 -1.51 -2.31
C VAL A 172 -13.30 -1.01 -1.13
N ALA A 173 -13.24 0.29 -0.81
CA ALA A 173 -13.95 0.88 0.31
C ALA A 173 -15.47 0.68 0.19
N TYR A 174 -16.05 0.98 -0.98
CA TYR A 174 -17.47 0.77 -1.23
C TYR A 174 -17.86 -0.70 -1.35
N ALA A 175 -17.04 -1.53 -2.00
CA ALA A 175 -17.30 -2.97 -2.10
C ALA A 175 -17.37 -3.61 -0.72
N CYS A 176 -16.48 -3.23 0.20
CA CYS A 176 -16.51 -3.71 1.57
C CYS A 176 -17.66 -3.12 2.37
N PHE A 177 -17.91 -1.80 2.28
CA PHE A 177 -19.03 -1.16 2.97
C PHE A 177 -20.37 -1.86 2.70
N TYR A 178 -20.74 -2.03 1.42
CA TYR A 178 -21.97 -2.74 1.05
C TYR A 178 -21.89 -4.26 1.25
N GLY A 179 -20.69 -4.85 1.11
CA GLY A 179 -20.48 -6.28 1.30
C GLY A 179 -20.67 -6.72 2.75
N PHE A 180 -20.23 -5.90 3.72
CA PHE A 180 -20.44 -6.16 5.15
C PHE A 180 -21.91 -6.04 5.53
N ASP A 181 -22.63 -5.03 5.03
CA ASP A 181 -24.08 -4.90 5.26
C ASP A 181 -24.86 -6.12 4.73
N TRP A 182 -24.53 -6.58 3.52
CA TRP A 182 -25.17 -7.76 2.93
C TRP A 182 -24.87 -9.04 3.72
N ALA A 183 -23.61 -9.23 4.14
CA ALA A 183 -23.22 -10.39 4.93
C ALA A 183 -23.91 -10.41 6.31
N LEU A 184 -23.97 -9.26 6.99
CA LEU A 184 -24.63 -9.14 8.28
C LEU A 184 -26.15 -9.36 8.17
N GLY A 185 -26.78 -8.91 7.07
CA GLY A 185 -28.20 -9.21 6.78
C GLY A 185 -28.45 -10.70 6.57
N PHE A 186 -27.59 -11.38 5.81
CA PHE A 186 -27.74 -12.81 5.52
C PHE A 186 -27.54 -13.70 6.77
N PHE A 187 -26.60 -13.34 7.66
CA PHE A 187 -26.38 -14.06 8.91
C PHE A 187 -27.36 -13.66 10.04
N GLY A 188 -27.91 -12.44 10.01
CA GLY A 188 -28.93 -11.99 10.96
C GLY A 188 -30.28 -12.70 10.78
N GLU A 189 -30.65 -13.06 9.54
CA GLU A 189 -31.85 -13.85 9.26
C GLU A 189 -31.71 -15.35 9.60
N ALA A 190 -30.48 -15.87 9.66
CA ALA A 190 -30.23 -17.30 9.94
C ALA A 190 -30.31 -17.68 11.43
N THR A 191 -30.55 -16.72 12.33
CA THR A 191 -30.63 -16.92 13.79
C THR A 191 -32.04 -16.77 14.39
N HIS A 192 -33.08 -16.71 13.57
CA HIS A 192 -34.48 -16.73 14.03
C HIS A 192 -35.25 -17.96 13.56
#